data_AF-A0A351BL10-F1
#
_entry.id   AF-A0A351BL10-F1
#
_cell.length_a   1.000
_cell.length_b   1.000
_cell.length_c   1.000
_cell.angle_alpha   90.00
_cell.angle_beta   90.00
_cell.angle_gamma   90.00
#
_symmetry.space_group_name_H-M   'P 1'
#
loop_
_entity.id
_entity.type
_entity.pdbx_description
1 polymer ?
#
loop_
_entity_poly.entity_id
_entity_poly.type
_entity_poly.pdbx_seq_one_letter_code
_entity_poly.pdbx_strand_id
1 'polypeptide(L)'
;MDVSYIGATVSALSAAKDIAKAAVGIRDFNAWATTVSQLNEQILKAQDSLFSHQSQLIALQEELRKAKESLRLAEKLLEDRSRYELVELSAGVFVYRNKVLDVPSATHTEVRHFLCQPCFDAGRKAVLIRHESHTTICHGCPLCHVEYLESTKKCTSDSRPAGHWMA
;
A
#
# COMPACT_ATOMS: atom_id res chain seq x y z
N MET A 1 10.71 22.84 0.82
CA MET A 1 12.10 23.13 1.21
C MET A 1 12.09 24.50 1.84
N ASP A 2 12.35 24.56 3.14
CA ASP A 2 12.24 25.78 3.91
C ASP A 2 13.50 26.64 3.67
N VAL A 3 13.32 27.75 2.94
CA VAL A 3 14.40 28.66 2.47
C VAL A 3 15.12 29.30 3.66
N SER A 4 14.50 29.30 4.83
CA SER A 4 15.01 29.84 6.08
C SER A 4 16.27 29.13 6.61
N TYR A 5 16.39 27.81 6.43
CA TYR A 5 17.50 27.03 7.03
C TYR A 5 18.76 26.96 6.14
N ILE A 6 18.62 27.11 4.81
CA ILE A 6 19.76 27.37 3.91
C ILE A 6 20.33 28.78 4.21
N GLY A 7 19.47 29.70 4.63
CA GLY A 7 19.86 31.05 5.03
C GLY A 7 20.90 31.07 6.15
N ALA A 8 20.82 30.18 7.14
CA ALA A 8 21.76 30.12 8.26
C ALA A 8 23.17 29.67 7.82
N THR A 9 23.27 28.62 7.00
CA THR A 9 24.56 28.11 6.50
C THR A 9 25.21 29.09 5.53
N VAL A 10 24.42 29.71 4.64
CA VAL A 10 24.90 30.75 3.72
C VAL A 10 25.33 32.01 4.46
N SER A 11 24.60 32.41 5.51
CA SER A 11 24.96 33.58 6.33
C SER A 11 26.26 33.36 7.10
N ALA A 12 26.44 32.21 7.74
CA ALA A 12 27.67 31.85 8.44
C ALA A 12 28.88 31.82 7.50
N LEU A 13 28.70 31.28 6.28
CA LEU A 13 29.76 31.24 5.27
C LEU A 13 30.08 32.65 4.72
N SER A 14 29.08 33.52 4.56
CA SER A 14 29.31 34.92 4.17
C SER A 14 30.04 35.69 5.26
N ALA A 15 29.67 35.49 6.53
CA ALA A 15 30.35 36.10 7.67
C ALA A 15 31.80 35.61 7.78
N ALA A 16 32.04 34.31 7.62
CA ALA A 16 33.40 33.75 7.58
C ALA A 16 34.23 34.35 6.43
N LYS A 17 33.63 34.55 5.25
CA LYS A 17 34.29 35.20 4.10
C LYS A 17 34.65 36.66 4.38
N ASP A 18 33.76 37.41 5.02
CA ASP A 18 34.00 38.83 5.34
C ASP A 18 35.06 38.97 6.44
N ILE A 19 35.04 38.08 7.44
CA ILE A 19 36.09 37.99 8.47
C ILE A 19 37.43 37.65 7.83
N ALA A 20 37.48 36.65 6.94
CA ALA A 20 38.71 36.27 6.24
C ALA A 20 39.28 37.42 5.39
N LYS A 21 38.42 38.22 4.73
CA LYS A 21 38.85 39.42 4.01
C LYS A 21 39.40 40.50 4.94
N ALA A 22 38.75 40.75 6.07
CA ALA A 22 39.22 41.70 7.08
C ALA A 22 40.56 41.26 7.71
N ALA A 23 40.81 39.95 7.75
CA ALA A 23 42.03 39.35 8.25
C ALA A 23 43.26 39.61 7.34
N VAL A 24 43.05 39.80 6.02
CA VAL A 24 44.11 40.14 5.05
C VAL A 24 44.56 41.58 5.27
N GLY A 25 45.49 41.77 6.20
CA GLY A 25 46.05 43.09 6.53
C GLY A 25 46.31 43.31 8.01
N ILE A 26 45.84 42.42 8.88
CA ILE A 26 46.09 42.47 10.31
C ILE A 26 47.56 42.10 10.57
N ARG A 27 48.33 43.05 11.11
CA ARG A 27 49.72 42.83 11.58
C ARG A 27 49.80 42.62 13.11
N ASP A 28 48.73 42.90 13.83
CA ASP A 28 48.63 42.75 15.29
C ASP A 28 48.24 41.31 15.65
N PHE A 29 49.08 40.66 16.44
CA PHE A 29 48.89 39.27 16.87
C PHE A 29 47.62 39.07 17.72
N ASN A 30 47.25 40.04 18.56
CA ASN A 30 46.04 39.94 19.39
C ASN A 30 44.78 40.05 18.51
N ALA A 31 44.77 40.97 17.56
CA ALA A 31 43.67 41.09 16.59
C ALA A 31 43.56 39.86 15.68
N TRP A 32 44.68 39.23 15.33
CA TRP A 32 44.70 37.98 14.57
C TRP A 32 44.07 36.83 15.35
N ALA A 33 44.44 36.65 16.62
CA ALA A 33 43.88 35.59 17.48
C ALA A 33 42.35 35.71 17.62
N THR A 34 41.83 36.93 17.80
CA THR A 34 40.37 37.18 17.84
C THR A 34 39.70 36.83 16.52
N THR A 35 40.31 37.20 15.39
CA THR A 35 39.77 36.93 14.05
C THR A 35 39.70 35.44 13.74
N VAL A 36 40.74 34.68 14.11
CA VAL A 36 40.76 33.21 13.99
C VAL A 36 39.68 32.56 14.87
N SER A 37 39.49 33.05 16.11
CA SER A 37 38.45 32.54 16.98
C SER A 37 37.05 32.76 16.41
N GLN A 38 36.78 33.93 15.83
CA GLN A 38 35.49 34.24 15.20
C GLN A 38 35.26 33.38 13.94
N LEU A 39 36.29 33.14 13.14
CA LEU A 39 36.24 32.24 11.99
C LEU A 39 35.86 30.82 12.41
N ASN A 40 36.51 30.28 13.45
CA ASN A 40 36.20 28.96 13.98
C ASN A 40 34.76 28.88 14.49
N GLU A 41 34.26 29.91 15.16
CA GLU A 41 32.87 29.96 15.62
C GLU A 41 31.87 29.89 14.45
N GLN A 42 32.13 30.61 13.36
CA GLN A 42 31.27 30.57 12.17
C GLN A 42 31.33 29.22 11.45
N ILE A 43 32.51 28.60 11.38
CA ILE A 43 32.69 27.26 10.80
C ILE A 43 31.92 26.22 11.62
N LEU A 44 32.00 26.27 12.95
CA LEU A 44 31.28 25.37 13.84
C LEU A 44 29.76 25.52 13.66
N LYS A 45 29.24 26.75 13.61
CA LYS A 45 27.82 27.02 13.33
C LYS A 45 27.37 26.46 11.99
N ALA A 46 28.21 26.56 10.96
CA ALA A 46 27.91 25.99 9.64
C ALA A 46 27.89 24.44 9.69
N GLN A 47 28.82 23.81 10.43
CA GLN A 47 28.85 22.36 10.61
C GLN A 47 27.63 21.85 11.39
N ASP A 48 27.26 22.51 12.48
CA ASP A 48 26.06 22.16 13.26
C ASP A 48 24.78 22.25 12.41
N SER A 49 24.68 23.32 11.61
CA SER A 49 23.59 23.47 10.64
C SER A 49 23.58 22.32 9.63
N LEU A 50 24.74 21.94 9.09
CA LEU A 50 24.86 20.85 8.12
C LEU A 50 24.48 19.49 8.71
N PHE A 51 24.89 19.18 9.95
CA PHE A 51 24.49 17.95 10.63
C PHE A 51 22.98 17.90 10.88
N SER A 52 22.37 19.03 11.26
CA SER A 52 20.92 19.14 11.37
C SER A 52 20.22 18.87 10.03
N HIS A 53 20.77 19.38 8.92
CA HIS A 53 20.25 19.10 7.57
C HIS A 53 20.37 17.63 7.20
N GLN A 54 21.51 17.00 7.50
CA GLN A 54 21.72 15.60 7.20
C GLN A 54 20.74 14.70 7.98
N SER A 55 20.50 15.02 9.26
CA SER A 55 19.48 14.38 10.09
C SER A 55 18.08 14.49 9.46
N GLN A 56 17.67 15.69 9.06
CA GLN A 56 16.36 15.92 8.44
C GLN A 56 16.22 15.20 7.10
N LEU A 57 17.27 15.18 6.28
CA LEU A 57 17.28 14.46 5.00
C LEU A 57 17.10 12.96 5.20
N ILE A 58 17.78 12.37 6.20
CA ILE A 58 17.63 10.95 6.53
C ILE A 58 16.19 10.65 6.98
N ALA A 59 15.61 11.51 7.82
CA ALA A 59 14.23 11.36 8.27
C ALA A 59 13.23 11.41 7.10
N LEU A 60 13.36 12.41 6.22
CA LEU A 60 12.51 12.54 5.03
C LEU A 60 12.68 11.38 4.05
N GLN A 61 13.90 10.87 3.89
CA GLN A 61 14.17 9.68 3.06
C GLN A 61 13.46 8.44 3.60
N GLU A 62 13.45 8.25 4.92
CA GLU A 62 12.75 7.13 5.55
C GLU A 62 11.22 7.27 5.45
N GLU A 63 10.68 8.48 5.63
CA GLU A 63 9.25 8.75 5.41
C GLU A 63 8.85 8.48 3.95
N LEU A 64 9.66 8.93 2.99
CA LEU A 64 9.43 8.69 1.58
C LEU A 64 9.50 7.20 1.25
N ARG A 65 10.42 6.44 1.86
CA ARG A 65 10.49 4.99 1.72
C ARG A 65 9.21 4.32 2.23
N LYS A 66 8.75 4.68 3.43
CA LYS A 66 7.50 4.16 4.03
C LYS A 66 6.27 4.50 3.18
N ALA A 67 6.18 5.73 2.70
CA ALA A 67 5.08 6.18 1.85
C ALA A 67 5.05 5.45 0.49
N LYS A 68 6.22 5.20 -0.12
CA LYS A 68 6.30 4.40 -1.34
C LYS A 68 5.91 2.94 -1.11
N GLU A 69 6.30 2.39 0.04
CA GLU A 69 5.93 1.02 0.41
C GLU A 69 4.42 0.87 0.62
N SER A 70 3.78 1.80 1.33
CA SER A 70 2.33 1.79 1.52
C SER A 70 1.56 1.99 0.21
N LEU A 71 2.05 2.85 -0.68
CA LEU A 71 1.48 3.04 -2.01
C LEU A 71 1.55 1.76 -2.83
N ARG A 72 2.70 1.07 -2.82
CA ARG A 72 2.88 -0.20 -3.54
C ARG A 72 1.99 -1.32 -3.00
N LEU A 73 1.74 -1.34 -1.69
CA LEU A 73 0.79 -2.27 -1.08
C LEU A 73 -0.65 -1.95 -1.49
N ALA A 74 -1.03 -0.66 -1.51
CA ALA A 74 -2.35 -0.23 -1.95
C ALA A 74 -2.59 -0.57 -3.43
N GLU A 75 -1.61 -0.34 -4.30
CA GLU A 75 -1.66 -0.71 -5.72
C GLU A 75 -1.88 -2.21 -5.92
N LYS A 76 -1.13 -3.06 -5.18
CA LYS A 76 -1.34 -4.52 -5.22
C LYS A 76 -2.75 -4.92 -4.78
N LEU A 77 -3.29 -4.28 -3.74
CA LEU A 77 -4.66 -4.56 -3.28
C LEU A 77 -5.71 -4.13 -4.31
N LEU A 78 -5.48 -3.01 -5.02
CA LEU A 78 -6.34 -2.55 -6.11
C LEU A 78 -6.28 -3.47 -7.32
N GLU A 79 -5.08 -3.91 -7.71
CA GLU A 79 -4.88 -4.89 -8.78
C GLU A 79 -5.60 -6.20 -8.43
N ASP A 80 -5.42 -6.71 -7.21
CA ASP A 80 -6.13 -7.88 -6.72
C ASP A 80 -7.65 -7.73 -6.75
N ARG A 81 -8.17 -6.54 -6.42
CA ARG A 81 -9.61 -6.24 -6.50
C ARG A 81 -10.12 -6.19 -7.92
N SER A 82 -9.32 -5.66 -8.86
CA SER A 82 -9.67 -5.53 -10.28
C SER A 82 -9.90 -6.88 -10.98
N ARG A 83 -9.36 -7.96 -10.41
CA ARG A 83 -9.53 -9.35 -10.86
C ARG A 83 -10.91 -9.92 -10.56
N TYR A 84 -11.71 -9.24 -9.74
CA TYR A 84 -13.07 -9.66 -9.42
C TYR A 84 -14.09 -8.76 -10.13
N GLU A 85 -15.21 -9.36 -10.53
CA GLU A 85 -16.36 -8.67 -11.09
C GLU A 85 -17.60 -8.96 -10.24
N LEU A 86 -18.47 -7.97 -10.11
CA LEU A 86 -19.76 -8.16 -9.45
C LEU A 86 -20.71 -8.86 -10.43
N VAL A 87 -21.25 -10.01 -10.03
CA VAL A 87 -22.16 -10.82 -10.85
C VAL A 87 -23.44 -11.10 -10.08
N GLU A 88 -24.54 -11.19 -10.81
CA GLU A 88 -25.81 -11.65 -10.28
C GLU A 88 -25.80 -13.19 -10.24
N LEU A 89 -25.93 -13.76 -9.04
CA LEU A 89 -25.97 -15.21 -8.80
C LEU A 89 -27.38 -15.77 -9.05
N SER A 90 -28.39 -15.07 -8.55
CA SER A 90 -29.81 -15.31 -8.79
C SER A 90 -30.54 -13.97 -8.72
N ALA A 91 -31.83 -13.93 -9.06
CA ALA A 91 -32.59 -12.68 -9.15
C ALA A 91 -32.45 -11.81 -7.89
N GLY A 92 -31.76 -10.67 -8.01
CA GLY A 92 -31.50 -9.72 -6.92
C GLY A 92 -30.40 -10.12 -5.93
N VAL A 93 -29.64 -11.18 -6.20
CA VAL A 93 -28.57 -11.71 -5.34
C VAL A 93 -27.22 -11.49 -6.01
N PHE A 94 -26.41 -10.57 -5.47
CA PHE A 94 -25.12 -10.19 -6.07
C PHE A 94 -23.91 -10.72 -5.28
N VAL A 95 -22.92 -11.25 -6.00
CA VAL A 95 -21.67 -11.78 -5.44
C VAL A 95 -20.49 -11.37 -6.32
N TYR A 96 -19.28 -11.35 -5.77
CA TYR A 96 -18.08 -11.14 -6.59
C TYR A 96 -17.57 -12.48 -7.13
N ARG A 97 -17.17 -12.52 -8.40
CA ARG A 97 -16.56 -13.69 -9.04
C ARG A 97 -15.21 -13.32 -9.62
N ASN A 98 -14.23 -14.21 -9.52
CA ASN A 98 -12.95 -14.02 -10.22
C ASN A 98 -13.20 -14.01 -11.73
N LYS A 99 -12.64 -13.04 -12.44
CA LYS A 99 -12.50 -12.99 -13.90
C LYS A 99 -11.53 -14.09 -14.35
N VAL A 100 -11.94 -15.34 -14.25
CA VAL A 100 -11.19 -16.46 -14.82
C VAL A 100 -11.17 -16.25 -16.33
N LEU A 101 -9.98 -16.02 -16.89
CA LEU A 101 -9.76 -16.19 -18.32
C LEU A 101 -9.96 -17.68 -18.61
N ASP A 102 -10.87 -18.03 -19.52
CA ASP A 102 -11.11 -19.41 -19.97
C ASP A 102 -9.91 -20.01 -20.76
N VAL A 103 -8.69 -19.60 -20.41
CA VAL A 103 -7.43 -20.12 -20.96
C VAL A 103 -6.81 -21.01 -19.88
N PRO A 104 -6.77 -22.34 -20.07
CA PRO A 104 -6.02 -23.22 -19.19
C PRO A 104 -4.53 -22.91 -19.37
N SER A 105 -4.00 -21.98 -18.58
CA SER A 105 -2.56 -21.80 -18.45
C SER A 105 -2.03 -22.91 -17.56
N ALA A 106 -1.05 -23.67 -18.05
CA ALA A 106 -0.44 -24.83 -17.39
C ALA A 106 0.20 -24.53 -16.01
N THR A 107 0.10 -23.29 -15.51
CA THR A 107 0.72 -22.80 -14.27
C THR A 107 -0.28 -22.25 -13.24
N HIS A 108 -1.55 -22.01 -13.59
CA HIS A 108 -2.54 -21.44 -12.66
C HIS A 108 -3.88 -22.15 -12.73
N THR A 109 -4.11 -23.09 -11.81
CA THR A 109 -5.38 -23.78 -11.58
C THR A 109 -6.34 -22.89 -10.79
N GLU A 110 -6.67 -21.71 -11.32
CA GLU A 110 -7.54 -20.79 -10.60
C GLU A 110 -9.01 -21.22 -10.74
N VAL A 111 -9.50 -21.92 -9.72
CA VAL A 111 -10.86 -22.46 -9.68
C VAL A 111 -11.85 -21.30 -9.54
N ARG A 112 -12.94 -21.35 -10.32
CA ARG A 112 -14.06 -20.41 -10.23
C ARG A 112 -14.62 -20.44 -8.80
N HIS A 113 -14.57 -19.30 -8.12
CA HIS A 113 -15.09 -19.13 -6.77
C HIS A 113 -15.85 -17.80 -6.64
N PHE A 114 -16.76 -17.75 -5.67
CA PHE A 114 -17.54 -16.56 -5.34
C PHE A 114 -17.05 -15.94 -4.03
N LEU A 115 -17.07 -14.62 -3.95
CA LEU A 115 -16.81 -13.85 -2.74
C LEU A 115 -18.07 -13.11 -2.28
N CYS A 116 -18.20 -12.98 -0.97
CA CYS A 116 -19.25 -12.21 -0.32
C CYS A 116 -19.13 -10.70 -0.62
N GLN A 117 -20.20 -10.07 -1.13
CA GLN A 117 -20.20 -8.66 -1.53
C GLN A 117 -19.89 -7.70 -0.36
N PRO A 118 -20.62 -7.74 0.78
CA PRO A 118 -20.32 -6.89 1.93
C PRO A 118 -18.92 -7.07 2.51
N CYS A 119 -18.38 -8.31 2.53
CA CYS A 119 -17.02 -8.55 3.02
C CYS A 119 -15.98 -7.95 2.07
N PHE A 120 -16.18 -8.14 0.77
CA PHE A 120 -15.24 -7.68 -0.24
C PHE A 120 -15.19 -6.15 -0.32
N ASP A 121 -16.34 -5.48 -0.21
CA ASP A 121 -16.45 -4.01 -0.15
C ASP A 121 -15.75 -3.46 1.11
N ALA A 122 -15.89 -4.16 2.24
CA ALA A 122 -15.18 -3.87 3.48
C ALA A 122 -13.67 -4.22 3.45
N GLY A 123 -13.13 -4.64 2.31
CA GLY A 123 -11.69 -4.92 2.14
C GLY A 123 -11.25 -6.31 2.54
N ARG A 124 -12.18 -7.23 2.82
CA ARG A 124 -11.89 -8.61 3.24
C ARG A 124 -12.33 -9.61 2.18
N LYS A 125 -11.42 -10.48 1.74
CA LYS A 125 -11.76 -11.59 0.83
C LYS A 125 -12.39 -12.72 1.65
N ALA A 126 -13.68 -12.98 1.43
CA ALA A 126 -14.39 -14.08 2.07
C ALA A 126 -14.98 -14.98 0.97
N VAL A 127 -14.36 -16.14 0.76
CA VAL A 127 -14.85 -17.14 -0.19
C VAL A 127 -16.15 -17.73 0.35
N LEU A 128 -17.18 -17.75 -0.50
CA LEU A 128 -18.46 -18.33 -0.15
C LEU A 128 -18.37 -19.86 -0.16
N ILE A 129 -18.95 -20.49 0.86
CA ILE A 129 -19.02 -21.94 1.01
C ILE A 129 -20.36 -22.40 0.46
N ARG A 130 -20.31 -23.31 -0.52
CA ARG A 130 -21.51 -23.89 -1.11
C ARG A 130 -22.10 -24.95 -0.19
N HIS A 131 -23.36 -24.76 0.19
CA HIS A 131 -24.20 -25.72 0.89
C HIS A 131 -25.30 -26.19 -0.04
N GLU A 132 -25.49 -27.50 -0.11
CA GLU A 132 -26.45 -28.12 -1.02
C GLU A 132 -27.42 -29.00 -0.22
N SER A 133 -28.72 -28.79 -0.45
CA SER A 133 -29.79 -29.66 0.03
C SER A 133 -30.49 -30.35 -1.14
N HIS A 134 -31.51 -31.17 -0.85
CA HIS A 134 -32.29 -31.83 -1.90
C HIS A 134 -33.01 -30.84 -2.83
N THR A 135 -33.40 -29.67 -2.31
CA THR A 135 -34.23 -28.69 -3.04
C THR A 135 -33.51 -27.40 -3.38
N THR A 136 -32.42 -27.07 -2.67
CA THR A 136 -31.84 -25.73 -2.69
C THR A 136 -30.32 -25.75 -2.66
N ILE A 137 -29.70 -24.76 -3.31
CA ILE A 137 -28.27 -24.47 -3.21
C ILE A 137 -28.12 -23.08 -2.60
N CYS A 138 -27.35 -22.99 -1.52
CA CYS A 138 -27.04 -21.76 -0.82
C CYS A 138 -25.52 -21.57 -0.72
N HIS A 139 -25.09 -20.33 -0.62
CA HIS A 139 -23.70 -19.95 -0.47
C HIS A 139 -23.54 -19.15 0.82
N GLY A 140 -22.87 -19.71 1.81
CA GLY A 140 -22.68 -19.10 3.13
C GLY A 140 -21.34 -18.38 3.24
N CYS A 141 -21.34 -17.17 3.82
CA CYS A 141 -20.09 -16.47 4.13
C CYS A 141 -19.57 -16.83 5.54
N PRO A 142 -18.32 -17.30 5.69
CA PRO A 142 -17.77 -17.66 7.00
C PRO A 142 -17.43 -16.47 7.91
N LEU A 143 -17.40 -15.24 7.39
CA LEU A 143 -17.04 -14.05 8.17
C LEU A 143 -18.26 -13.28 8.70
N CYS A 144 -19.24 -13.06 7.83
CA CYS A 144 -20.43 -12.25 8.16
C CYS A 144 -21.71 -13.08 8.26
N HIS A 145 -21.65 -14.39 8.01
CA HIS A 145 -22.78 -15.32 8.09
C HIS A 145 -23.97 -14.98 7.17
N VAL A 146 -23.78 -14.09 6.20
CA VAL A 146 -24.77 -13.83 5.14
C VAL A 146 -24.85 -15.05 4.23
N GLU A 147 -26.08 -15.47 3.95
CA GLU A 147 -26.39 -16.56 3.03
C GLU A 147 -26.96 -16.01 1.71
N TYR A 148 -26.48 -16.56 0.60
CA TYR A 148 -26.90 -16.20 -0.76
C TYR A 148 -27.61 -17.39 -1.40
N LEU A 149 -28.83 -17.18 -1.88
CA LEU A 149 -29.62 -18.21 -2.54
C LEU A 149 -29.27 -18.27 -4.04
N GLU A 150 -28.95 -19.46 -4.58
CA GLU A 150 -28.67 -19.63 -6.02
C GLU A 150 -29.92 -20.02 -6.84
N SER A 151 -31.01 -20.44 -6.19
CA SER A 151 -32.33 -20.67 -6.80
C SER A 151 -32.34 -21.71 -7.95
N THR A 152 -32.70 -22.95 -7.56
CA THR A 152 -33.12 -24.13 -8.34
C THR A 152 -32.02 -25.09 -8.84
N LYS A 153 -31.93 -26.25 -8.17
CA LYS A 153 -31.58 -27.50 -8.87
C LYS A 153 -32.60 -27.68 -9.99
N LYS A 154 -32.16 -27.71 -11.26
CA LYS A 154 -32.93 -28.46 -12.25
C LYS A 154 -32.90 -29.91 -11.77
N CYS A 155 -34.01 -30.43 -11.26
CA CYS A 155 -34.20 -31.87 -11.21
C CYS A 155 -34.04 -32.35 -12.66
N THR A 156 -32.89 -32.92 -13.01
CA THR A 156 -32.82 -33.82 -14.16
C THR A 156 -33.72 -34.98 -13.79
N SER A 157 -34.98 -34.88 -14.18
CA SER A 157 -35.96 -35.95 -14.06
C SER A 157 -35.57 -37.08 -15.01
N ASP A 158 -34.53 -37.84 -14.65
CA ASP A 158 -34.27 -39.14 -15.27
C ASP A 158 -33.48 -40.08 -14.35
N SER A 159 -33.97 -40.24 -13.14
CA SER A 159 -33.71 -41.45 -12.35
C SER A 159 -35.03 -42.08 -11.98
N ARG A 160 -35.79 -42.52 -13.00
CA ARG A 160 -36.71 -43.65 -12.76
C ARG A 160 -35.82 -44.84 -12.42
N PRO A 161 -35.86 -45.41 -11.20
CA PRO A 161 -35.33 -46.74 -11.04
C PRO A 161 -36.20 -47.64 -11.92
N ALA A 162 -35.62 -48.17 -12.99
CA ALA A 162 -36.24 -49.28 -13.71
C ALA A 162 -36.29 -50.46 -12.74
N GLY A 163 -37.35 -50.51 -11.95
CA GLY A 163 -37.76 -51.70 -11.23
C GLY A 163 -38.12 -52.75 -12.27
N HIS A 164 -37.17 -53.62 -12.58
CA HIS A 164 -37.41 -54.86 -13.29
C HIS A 164 -37.34 -55.99 -12.26
N TRP A 165 -38.52 -56.36 -11.76
CA TRP A 165 -38.80 -57.65 -11.14
C TRP A 165 -39.54 -58.52 -12.16
N MET A 166 -39.31 -59.83 -12.09
CA MET A 166 -39.86 -60.96 -12.87
C MET A 166 -39.18 -61.31 -14.20
N ALA A 167 -38.33 -62.33 -14.19
CA ALA A 167 -38.75 -63.74 -14.36
C ALA A 167 -37.70 -64.69 -13.78
#